data_AF-A0AAU1BUR3-F1
#
_entry.id   AF-A0AAU1BUR3-F1
#
_cell.length_a   1.000
_cell.length_b   1.000
_cell.length_c   1.000
_cell.angle_alpha   90.00
_cell.angle_beta   90.00
_cell.angle_gamma   90.00
#
_symmetry.space_group_name_H-M   'P 1'
#
loop_
_entity.id
_entity.type
_entity.pdbx_description
1 polymer ?
#
loop_
_entity_poly.entity_id
_entity_poly.type
_entity_poly.pdbx_seq_one_letter_code
_entity_poly.pdbx_strand_id
1 'polypeptide(L)'
;MEFITVLATAGGSMSRDGLHHRIYERDISGSTLPTLAYRARRLGISVRYEALGRRYSLAESVTVDALEVLRLLKEGKAADALILYRGPCLPESDSPFVVSLRQTIEDKLVRAVLDSGDQELIKAASRMIDHWELAEPAAVGDDPFSAVLSDAYLRSMGLSFGEQR
;
A
#
# COMPACT_ATOMS: atom_id res chain seq x y z
N MET A 1 -3.79 -10.33 -1.98
CA MET A 1 -4.96 -9.94 -2.80
C MET A 1 -5.11 -8.43 -2.76
N GLU A 2 -5.05 -7.75 -3.90
CA GLU A 2 -5.12 -6.27 -4.03
C GLU A 2 -6.33 -5.65 -3.31
N PHE A 3 -7.51 -6.26 -3.40
CA PHE A 3 -8.74 -5.78 -2.75
C PHE A 3 -8.60 -5.59 -1.23
N ILE A 4 -7.93 -6.53 -0.57
CA ILE A 4 -7.69 -6.47 0.88
C ILE A 4 -6.66 -5.41 1.19
N THR A 5 -5.59 -5.33 0.41
CA THR A 5 -4.56 -4.30 0.53
C THR A 5 -5.18 -2.92 0.45
N VAL A 6 -6.02 -2.65 -0.55
CA VAL A 6 -6.69 -1.36 -0.72
C VAL A 6 -7.59 -1.04 0.49
N LEU A 7 -8.38 -2.01 0.97
CA LEU A 7 -9.23 -1.79 2.15
C LEU A 7 -8.43 -1.53 3.41
N ALA A 8 -7.40 -2.33 3.70
CA ALA A 8 -6.53 -2.14 4.86
C ALA A 8 -5.84 -0.76 4.82
N THR A 9 -5.44 -0.36 3.62
CA THR A 9 -4.87 0.96 3.34
C THR A 9 -5.87 2.08 3.59
N ALA A 10 -7.16 1.88 3.30
CA ALA A 10 -8.22 2.85 3.58
C ALA A 10 -8.74 2.81 5.03
N GLY A 11 -7.99 2.25 5.98
CA GLY A 11 -8.43 2.10 7.37
C GLY A 11 -9.53 1.06 7.57
N GLY A 12 -9.65 0.12 6.64
CA GLY A 12 -10.57 -1.02 6.71
C GLY A 12 -11.90 -0.84 6.00
N SER A 13 -12.23 0.32 5.43
CA SER A 13 -13.48 0.52 4.69
C SER A 13 -13.35 1.48 3.51
N MET A 14 -13.99 1.14 2.39
CA MET A 14 -14.07 2.04 1.24
C MET A 14 -15.37 1.86 0.45
N SER A 15 -15.79 2.91 -0.26
CA SER A 15 -16.91 2.83 -1.19
C SER A 15 -16.56 1.91 -2.36
N ARG A 16 -17.60 1.29 -2.95
CA ARG A 16 -17.48 0.43 -4.14
C ARG A 16 -16.84 1.20 -5.30
N ASP A 17 -17.25 2.44 -5.50
CA ASP A 17 -16.75 3.26 -6.60
C ASP A 17 -15.29 3.69 -6.36
N GLY A 18 -14.90 3.96 -5.10
CA GLY A 18 -13.50 4.18 -4.75
C GLY A 18 -12.63 2.92 -4.92
N LEU A 19 -13.16 1.75 -4.61
CA LEU A 19 -12.47 0.46 -4.83
C LEU A 19 -12.26 0.20 -6.32
N HIS A 20 -13.29 0.48 -7.12
CA HIS A 20 -13.23 0.29 -8.56
C HIS A 20 -12.16 1.20 -9.17
N HIS A 21 -12.15 2.49 -8.85
CA HIS A 21 -11.18 3.45 -9.35
C HIS A 21 -9.71 3.09 -9.02
N ARG A 22 -9.46 2.50 -7.85
CA ARG A 22 -8.10 2.15 -7.40
C ARG A 22 -7.60 0.83 -7.97
N ILE A 23 -8.52 -0.11 -8.21
CA ILE A 23 -8.16 -1.44 -8.71
C ILE A 23 -8.14 -1.47 -10.24
N TYR A 24 -8.97 -0.66 -10.91
CA TYR A 24 -9.14 -0.70 -12.36
C TYR A 24 -8.77 0.63 -13.01
N GLU A 25 -7.90 0.53 -14.02
CA GLU A 25 -7.36 1.64 -14.80
C GLU A 25 -8.34 2.18 -15.86
N ARG A 26 -9.34 1.37 -16.23
CA ARG A 26 -10.47 1.70 -17.12
C ARG A 26 -11.77 1.21 -16.50
N ASP A 27 -12.91 1.67 -17.04
CA ASP A 27 -14.24 1.15 -16.72
C ASP A 27 -14.39 -0.32 -17.18
N ILE A 28 -13.72 -1.24 -16.47
CA ILE A 28 -13.96 -2.67 -16.58
C ILE A 28 -15.31 -2.92 -15.90
N SER A 29 -16.23 -3.56 -16.61
CA SER A 29 -17.60 -3.83 -16.18
C SER A 29 -17.63 -4.24 -14.70
N GLY A 30 -18.46 -3.57 -13.88
CA GLY A 30 -18.41 -3.61 -12.41
C GLY A 30 -18.72 -4.94 -11.70
N SER A 31 -18.46 -6.09 -12.35
CA SER A 31 -18.73 -7.47 -11.92
C SER A 31 -17.56 -8.17 -11.20
N THR A 32 -16.42 -7.51 -10.98
CA THR A 32 -15.23 -8.14 -10.35
C THR A 32 -15.10 -7.90 -8.85
N LEU A 33 -15.63 -6.81 -8.28
CA LEU A 33 -15.52 -6.54 -6.84
C LEU A 33 -16.20 -7.61 -5.94
N PRO A 34 -17.41 -8.11 -6.25
CA PRO A 34 -18.00 -9.22 -5.48
C PRO A 34 -17.14 -10.49 -5.54
N THR A 35 -16.51 -10.77 -6.69
CA THR A 35 -15.59 -11.90 -6.87
C THR A 35 -14.33 -11.74 -6.03
N LEU A 36 -13.74 -10.54 -5.99
CA LEU A 36 -12.59 -10.24 -5.13
C LEU A 36 -12.95 -10.35 -3.64
N ALA A 37 -14.12 -9.84 -3.24
CA ALA A 37 -14.63 -10.00 -1.88
C ALA A 37 -14.88 -11.47 -1.53
N TYR A 38 -15.41 -12.27 -2.46
CA TYR A 38 -15.57 -13.70 -2.29
C TYR A 38 -14.24 -14.43 -2.13
N ARG A 39 -13.23 -14.11 -2.97
CA ARG A 39 -11.87 -14.65 -2.84
C ARG A 39 -11.25 -14.29 -1.49
N ALA A 40 -11.41 -13.05 -1.02
CA ALA A 40 -10.95 -12.63 0.30
C ALA A 40 -11.59 -13.48 1.42
N ARG A 41 -12.90 -13.72 1.37
CA ARG A 41 -13.60 -14.60 2.33
C ARG A 41 -13.09 -16.03 2.29
N ARG A 42 -12.78 -16.56 1.09
CA ARG A 42 -12.17 -17.90 0.96
C ARG A 42 -10.78 -18.00 1.58
N LEU A 43 -10.07 -16.88 1.73
CA LEU A 43 -8.80 -16.79 2.44
C LEU A 43 -8.98 -16.58 3.96
N GLY A 44 -10.21 -16.67 4.47
CA GLY A 44 -10.53 -16.46 5.89
C GLY A 44 -10.67 -14.99 6.28
N ILE A 45 -10.64 -14.06 5.32
CA ILE A 45 -10.73 -12.63 5.61
C ILE A 45 -12.18 -12.18 5.56
N SER A 46 -12.69 -11.74 6.71
CA SER A 46 -14.07 -11.32 6.87
C SER A 46 -14.33 -9.97 6.20
N VAL A 47 -14.97 -10.01 5.03
CA VAL A 47 -15.37 -8.81 4.27
C VAL A 47 -16.90 -8.64 4.30
N ARG A 48 -17.37 -7.47 4.72
CA ARG A 48 -18.79 -7.07 4.68
C ARG A 48 -19.06 -6.12 3.52
N TYR A 49 -20.26 -6.20 2.96
CA TYR A 49 -20.78 -5.23 1.99
C TYR A 49 -22.04 -4.57 2.57
N GLU A 50 -22.04 -3.25 2.66
CA GLU A 50 -23.18 -2.45 3.09
C GLU A 50 -23.90 -1.89 1.88
N ALA A 51 -25.16 -2.26 1.68
CA ALA A 51 -25.94 -1.87 0.51
C ALA A 51 -26.28 -0.37 0.48
N LEU A 52 -26.65 0.21 1.62
CA LEU A 52 -27.12 1.60 1.71
C LEU A 52 -26.01 2.61 1.35
N GLY A 53 -24.77 2.34 1.78
CA GLY A 53 -23.59 3.15 1.43
C GLY A 53 -22.78 2.62 0.24
N ARG A 54 -23.14 1.45 -0.31
CA ARG A 54 -22.38 0.71 -1.32
C ARG A 54 -20.91 0.57 -0.92
N ARG A 55 -20.63 0.19 0.32
CA ARG A 55 -19.28 0.12 0.88
C ARG A 55 -18.85 -1.31 1.16
N TYR A 56 -17.57 -1.57 0.98
CA TYR A 56 -16.92 -2.77 1.50
C TYR A 56 -16.14 -2.42 2.77
N SER A 57 -16.13 -3.34 3.73
CA SER A 57 -15.33 -3.20 4.96
C SER A 57 -14.73 -4.53 5.39
N LEU A 58 -13.55 -4.45 6.00
CA LEU A 58 -12.97 -5.54 6.77
C LEU A 58 -13.67 -5.59 8.13
N ALA A 59 -14.06 -6.79 8.57
CA ALA A 59 -14.68 -6.96 9.89
C ALA A 59 -13.67 -6.81 11.03
N GLU A 60 -12.39 -7.08 10.72
CA GLU A 60 -11.26 -7.07 11.64
C GLU A 60 -10.08 -6.38 10.95
N SER A 61 -9.15 -5.83 11.73
CA SER A 61 -7.89 -5.29 11.21
C SER A 61 -7.07 -6.42 10.58
N VAL A 62 -6.69 -6.25 9.32
CA VAL A 62 -5.83 -7.19 8.61
C VAL A 62 -4.45 -6.58 8.47
N THR A 63 -3.42 -7.31 8.91
CA THR A 63 -2.03 -6.95 8.66
C THR A 63 -1.69 -7.22 7.21
N VAL A 64 -1.03 -6.27 6.57
CA VAL A 64 -0.56 -6.38 5.19
C VAL A 64 0.92 -6.05 5.18
N ASP A 65 1.75 -7.00 4.73
CA ASP A 65 3.21 -6.87 4.77
C ASP A 65 3.69 -5.57 4.12
N ALA A 66 3.09 -5.17 2.99
CA ALA A 66 3.40 -3.91 2.31
C ALA A 66 3.15 -2.68 3.19
N LEU A 67 2.07 -2.67 3.99
CA LEU A 67 1.78 -1.57 4.92
C LEU A 67 2.74 -1.58 6.12
N GLU A 68 3.14 -2.77 6.55
CA GLU A 68 4.09 -2.94 7.63
C GLU A 68 5.51 -2.50 7.22
N VAL A 69 5.92 -2.76 5.97
CA VAL A 69 7.15 -2.20 5.39
C VAL A 69 7.13 -0.67 5.45
N LEU A 70 6.04 -0.04 5.02
CA LEU A 70 5.90 1.42 5.09
C LEU A 70 5.97 1.94 6.53
N ARG A 71 5.39 1.22 7.50
CA ARG A 71 5.48 1.54 8.92
C ARG A 71 6.93 1.48 9.42
N LEU A 72 7.65 0.41 9.10
CA LEU A 72 9.07 0.23 9.48
C LEU A 72 9.97 1.31 8.87
N LEU A 73 9.78 1.63 7.60
CA LEU A 73 10.53 2.69 6.90
C LEU A 73 10.32 4.05 7.57
N LYS A 74 9.09 4.36 7.94
CA LYS A 74 8.76 5.59 8.66
C LYS A 74 9.38 5.64 10.05
N GLU A 75 9.55 4.50 10.71
CA GLU A 75 10.27 4.40 12.00
C GLU A 75 11.80 4.42 11.86
N GLY A 76 12.33 4.59 10.64
CA GLY A 76 13.77 4.55 10.36
C GLY A 76 14.38 3.15 10.43
N LYS A 77 13.55 2.11 10.47
CA LYS A 77 13.99 0.70 10.58
C LYS A 77 14.20 0.10 9.19
N ALA A 78 15.16 0.65 8.44
CA ALA A 78 15.44 0.26 7.06
C ALA A 78 15.80 -1.24 6.91
N ALA A 79 16.59 -1.78 7.85
CA ALA A 79 16.97 -3.19 7.86
C ALA A 79 15.74 -4.11 8.01
N ASP A 80 14.89 -3.85 9.00
CA ASP A 80 13.66 -4.63 9.24
C ASP A 80 12.70 -4.54 8.04
N ALA A 81 12.57 -3.33 7.47
CA ALA A 81 11.75 -3.10 6.29
C ALA A 81 12.22 -3.93 5.08
N LEU A 82 13.53 -3.95 4.82
CA LEU A 82 14.12 -4.72 3.73
C LEU A 82 13.97 -6.24 3.94
N ILE A 83 14.14 -6.71 5.17
CA ILE A 83 13.92 -8.13 5.55
C ILE A 83 12.45 -8.54 5.29
N LEU A 84 11.51 -7.63 5.57
CA LEU A 84 10.09 -7.89 5.36
C LEU A 84 9.67 -7.81 3.89
N TYR A 85 10.24 -6.87 3.11
CA TYR A 85 9.81 -6.62 1.73
C TYR A 85 9.91 -7.87 0.84
N ARG A 86 10.99 -8.65 0.94
CA ARG A 86 11.22 -9.91 0.22
C ARG A 86 11.03 -9.88 -1.31
N GLY A 87 10.81 -8.71 -1.91
CA GLY A 87 10.64 -8.48 -3.34
C GLY A 87 9.34 -7.72 -3.66
N PRO A 88 9.04 -7.51 -4.95
CA PRO A 88 7.87 -6.77 -5.43
C PRO A 88 6.57 -7.22 -4.77
N CYS A 89 5.87 -6.32 -4.08
CA CYS A 89 4.58 -6.66 -3.48
C CYS A 89 3.52 -6.91 -4.59
N LEU A 90 2.80 -8.02 -4.46
CA LEU A 90 1.74 -8.45 -5.41
C LEU A 90 2.24 -8.40 -6.88
N PRO A 91 3.30 -9.15 -7.25
CA PRO A 91 4.05 -8.95 -8.50
C PRO A 91 3.19 -9.14 -9.76
N GLU A 92 2.18 -9.99 -9.70
CA GLU A 92 1.26 -10.30 -10.82
C GLU A 92 0.08 -9.33 -10.94
N SER A 93 -0.04 -8.34 -10.03
CA SER A 93 -1.11 -7.33 -10.10
C SER A 93 -0.59 -6.06 -10.77
N ASP A 94 -1.26 -5.72 -11.86
CA ASP A 94 -1.10 -4.46 -12.60
C ASP A 94 -2.17 -3.43 -12.19
N SER A 95 -2.84 -3.61 -11.05
CA SER A 95 -3.81 -2.61 -10.60
C SER A 95 -3.10 -1.28 -10.33
N PRO A 96 -3.70 -0.13 -10.69
CA PRO A 96 -3.05 1.18 -10.54
C PRO A 96 -2.60 1.43 -9.11
N PHE A 97 -3.41 1.02 -8.13
CA PHE A 97 -3.08 1.08 -6.72
C PHE A 97 -1.86 0.23 -6.35
N VAL A 98 -1.78 -1.02 -6.82
CA VAL A 98 -0.65 -1.91 -6.46
C VAL A 98 0.64 -1.43 -7.11
N VAL A 99 0.59 -1.00 -8.37
CA VAL A 99 1.76 -0.43 -9.07
C VAL A 99 2.28 0.79 -8.32
N SER A 100 1.39 1.73 -7.97
CA SER A 100 1.76 2.92 -7.19
C SER A 100 2.27 2.58 -5.79
N LEU A 101 1.64 1.64 -5.09
CA LEU A 101 2.09 1.17 -3.76
C LEU A 101 3.49 0.57 -3.84
N ARG A 102 3.75 -0.29 -4.84
CA ARG A 102 5.04 -0.95 -5.04
C ARG A 102 6.14 0.06 -5.29
N GLN A 103 5.94 0.97 -6.25
CA GLN A 103 6.88 2.05 -6.55
C GLN A 103 7.17 2.89 -5.29
N THR A 104 6.13 3.27 -4.55
CA THR A 104 6.26 4.05 -3.31
C THR A 104 7.10 3.34 -2.25
N ILE A 105 6.89 2.03 -2.06
CA ILE A 105 7.69 1.23 -1.13
C ILE A 105 9.14 1.20 -1.58
N GLU A 106 9.39 0.88 -2.85
CA GLU A 106 10.74 0.75 -3.41
C GLU A 106 11.51 2.07 -3.29
N ASP A 107 10.91 3.20 -3.67
CA ASP A 107 11.52 4.53 -3.55
C ASP A 107 11.89 4.86 -2.11
N LYS A 108 10.96 4.65 -1.16
CA LYS A 108 11.21 4.92 0.26
C LYS A 108 12.25 3.99 0.84
N LEU A 109 12.27 2.73 0.39
CA LEU A 109 13.22 1.73 0.85
C LEU A 109 14.64 2.04 0.36
N VAL A 110 14.78 2.39 -0.92
CA VAL A 110 16.06 2.85 -1.49
C VAL A 110 16.58 4.05 -0.73
N ARG A 111 15.75 5.08 -0.50
CA ARG A 111 16.15 6.26 0.28
C ARG A 111 16.59 5.90 1.69
N ALA A 112 15.77 5.14 2.43
CA ALA A 112 16.09 4.77 3.81
C ALA A 112 17.38 3.93 3.92
N VAL A 113 17.64 3.06 2.94
CA VAL A 113 18.88 2.27 2.87
C VAL A 113 20.08 3.16 2.54
N LEU A 114 19.95 4.08 1.57
CA LEU A 114 21.02 5.04 1.25
C LEU A 114 21.35 5.96 2.43
N ASP A 115 20.32 6.50 3.09
CA ASP A 115 20.46 7.37 4.26
C ASP A 115 21.12 6.65 5.45
N SER A 116 20.96 5.32 5.55
CA SER A 116 21.63 4.53 6.58
C SER A 116 23.15 4.43 6.39
N GLY A 117 23.64 4.58 5.15
CA GLY A 117 25.05 4.37 4.79
C GLY A 117 25.56 2.93 4.92
N ASP A 118 24.69 1.97 5.25
CA ASP A 118 25.06 0.57 5.45
C ASP A 118 25.27 -0.13 4.10
N GLN A 119 26.52 -0.47 3.81
CA GLN A 119 26.93 -1.09 2.55
C GLN A 119 26.30 -2.48 2.34
N GLU A 120 26.01 -3.22 3.39
CA GLU A 120 25.37 -4.53 3.26
C GLU A 120 23.87 -4.39 2.98
N LEU A 121 23.21 -3.40 3.60
CA LEU A 121 21.81 -3.07 3.25
C LEU A 121 21.69 -2.57 1.81
N ILE A 122 22.62 -1.72 1.34
CA ILE A 122 22.64 -1.23 -0.05
C ILE A 122 22.78 -2.38 -1.03
N LYS A 123 23.73 -3.29 -0.81
CA LYS A 123 23.92 -4.49 -1.65
C LYS A 123 22.72 -5.43 -1.61
N ALA A 124 22.06 -5.54 -0.47
CA ALA A 124 20.87 -6.38 -0.34
C ALA A 124 19.69 -5.77 -1.12
N ALA A 125 19.45 -4.47 -0.97
CA ALA A 125 18.39 -3.76 -1.69
C ALA A 125 18.59 -3.78 -3.21
N SER A 126 19.83 -3.60 -3.69
CA SER A 126 20.14 -3.58 -5.13
C SER A 126 19.89 -4.91 -5.84
N ARG A 127 19.77 -6.03 -5.11
CA ARG A 127 19.41 -7.34 -5.68
C ARG A 127 17.91 -7.56 -5.78
N MET A 128 17.12 -6.76 -5.06
CA MET A 128 15.68 -6.94 -4.90
C MET A 128 14.86 -5.89 -5.64
N ILE A 129 15.45 -4.71 -5.87
CA ILE A 129 14.82 -3.58 -6.53
C ILE A 129 15.56 -3.33 -7.85
N ASP A 130 14.95 -3.74 -8.95
CA ASP A 130 15.54 -3.63 -10.29
C ASP A 130 15.74 -2.18 -10.72
N HIS A 131 14.94 -1.26 -10.19
CA HIS A 131 14.88 0.14 -10.64
C HIS A 131 15.61 1.13 -9.73
N TRP A 132 16.76 0.72 -9.18
CA TRP A 132 17.53 1.50 -8.21
C TRP A 132 17.98 2.89 -8.74
N GLU A 133 18.09 3.07 -10.06
CA GLU A 133 18.58 4.30 -10.71
C GLU A 133 17.52 5.40 -10.88
N LEU A 134 16.22 5.11 -10.70
CA LEU A 134 15.15 6.13 -10.78
C LEU A 134 14.60 6.56 -9.43
N ALA A 135 15.33 6.33 -8.34
CA ALA A 135 15.00 6.94 -7.05
C ALA A 135 15.29 8.45 -7.07
N GLU A 136 14.73 9.16 -8.06
CA GLU A 136 14.49 10.58 -8.00
C GLU A 136 13.71 10.86 -6.70
N PRO A 137 14.00 11.95 -6.00
CA PRO A 137 13.19 12.37 -4.87
C PRO A 137 11.78 12.70 -5.39
N ALA A 138 10.89 11.70 -5.44
CA ALA A 138 9.44 11.85 -5.48
C ALA A 138 9.11 13.05 -4.61
N ALA A 139 8.74 14.13 -5.28
CA ALA A 139 8.62 15.43 -4.70
C ALA A 139 7.73 15.32 -3.47
N VAL A 140 8.23 15.80 -2.33
CA VAL A 140 7.45 15.97 -1.11
C VAL A 140 6.32 16.93 -1.45
N GLY A 141 5.16 16.41 -1.87
CA GLY A 141 4.01 17.21 -2.29
C GLY A 141 3.15 16.62 -3.39
N ASP A 142 3.67 15.70 -4.22
CA ASP A 142 2.94 15.11 -5.36
C ASP A 142 2.87 13.59 -5.27
N ASP A 143 2.94 13.07 -4.04
CA ASP A 143 2.83 11.64 -3.78
C ASP A 143 1.41 11.19 -4.18
N PRO A 144 1.23 10.37 -5.24
CA PRO A 144 -0.08 9.81 -5.56
C PRO A 144 -0.63 9.01 -4.37
N PHE A 145 0.25 8.57 -3.47
CA PHE A 145 -0.07 7.98 -2.18
C PHE A 145 -0.68 8.97 -1.18
N SER A 146 -0.53 10.29 -1.27
CA SER A 146 -1.28 11.26 -0.42
C SER A 146 -2.78 11.33 -0.79
N ALA A 147 -3.09 11.23 -2.08
CA ALA A 147 -4.48 11.15 -2.55
C ALA A 147 -5.08 9.74 -2.33
N VAL A 148 -4.23 8.72 -2.33
CA VAL A 148 -4.60 7.31 -2.22
C VAL A 148 -4.68 6.87 -0.74
N LEU A 149 -3.74 7.26 0.11
CA LEU A 149 -3.75 7.06 1.55
C LEU A 149 -4.53 8.20 2.21
N SER A 150 -5.85 8.09 2.22
CA SER A 150 -6.72 9.04 2.94
C SER A 150 -6.19 9.37 4.34
N ASP A 151 -6.51 10.55 4.88
CA ASP A 151 -6.18 10.99 6.25
C ASP A 151 -6.36 9.90 7.33
N ALA A 152 -7.34 9.01 7.15
CA ALA A 152 -7.56 7.84 8.01
C ALA A 152 -6.40 6.82 8.06
N TYR A 153 -5.64 6.64 6.98
CA TYR A 153 -4.44 5.81 6.92
C TYR A 153 -3.26 6.44 7.66
N LEU A 154 -3.06 7.74 7.46
CA LEU A 154 -2.04 8.49 8.19
C LEU A 154 -2.33 8.44 9.69
N ARG A 155 -3.61 8.59 10.08
CA ARG A 155 -4.07 8.42 11.46
C ARG A 155 -3.91 7.01 12.01
N SER A 156 -4.21 5.97 11.24
CA SER A 156 -4.04 4.57 11.70
C SER A 156 -2.56 4.20 11.90
N MET A 157 -1.64 4.89 11.23
CA MET A 157 -0.20 4.81 11.48
C MET A 157 0.32 5.80 12.54
N GLY A 158 -0.55 6.54 13.23
CA GLY A 158 -0.15 7.49 14.27
C GLY A 158 0.50 8.78 13.77
N LEU A 159 0.32 9.15 12.49
CA LEU A 159 0.65 10.48 11.97
C LEU A 159 -0.60 11.35 12.04
N SER A 160 -0.72 12.13 13.10
CA SER A 160 -1.53 13.35 13.04
C SER A 160 -0.64 14.42 12.42
N PHE A 161 -0.92 14.84 11.18
CA PHE A 161 -0.37 16.11 10.72
C PHE A 161 -0.97 17.19 11.62
N GLY A 162 -0.13 17.82 12.43
CA GLY A 162 -0.51 19.01 13.17
C GLY A 162 -0.91 20.08 12.17
N GLU A 163 -2.11 20.62 12.32
CA GLU A 163 -2.46 21.92 11.80
C GLU A 163 -1.42 22.91 12.33
N GLN A 164 -0.53 23.37 11.46
CA GLN A 164 0.32 24.51 11.77
C GLN A 164 -0.34 25.78 11.21
N ARG A 165 -1.25 26.31 12.03
CA ARG A 165 -1.75 27.70 12.12
C ARG A 165 -2.48 28.34 10.95
#